data_AF-A0A6P0VD54-F1
#
_entry.id   AF-A0A6P0VD54-F1
#
_cell.length_a   1.000
_cell.length_b   1.000
_cell.length_c   1.000
_cell.angle_alpha   90.00
_cell.angle_beta   90.00
_cell.angle_gamma   90.00
#
_symmetry.space_group_name_H-M   'P 1'
#
loop_
_entity.id
_entity.type
_entity.pdbx_description
1 polymer ?
#
loop_
_entity_poly.entity_id
_entity_poly.type
_entity_poly.pdbx_seq_one_letter_code
_entity_poly.pdbx_strand_id
1 'polypeptide(L)'
;MAGENTNDSGDLQANKRQQAKKQQQFEQDLFTYVTHLQSSTVVGQNPTLLSTDKLRTAIIKFGGPVEGSLTYRDAAQQNLETLAQVKSYQSMKIQVYEYLRSSIAYSVNPHYGEHRFNNWLYEQLQNFLPQTDARTPSKHLLMRTCRHLISTLLAKPDEGDCKSVENHIIFTNLNDNLKPTFTIGLLLKIVLLCADTSDNLNIIKSCIARNFANMCRHYESTVQASTGWLIECLENLMIAFTVNFGKRRFSDWTNLLAG
;
A
#
# COMPACT_ATOMS: atom_id res chain seq x y z
N MET A 1 22.64 -37.26 -17.98
CA MET A 1 21.53 -36.39 -17.54
C MET A 1 21.61 -36.22 -16.03
N ALA A 2 21.58 -34.97 -15.56
CA ALA A 2 21.54 -34.46 -14.18
C ALA A 2 22.79 -33.64 -13.81
N GLY A 3 22.68 -32.31 -13.99
CA GLY A 3 23.70 -31.37 -13.53
C GLY A 3 23.41 -29.94 -13.97
N GLU A 4 22.31 -29.34 -13.52
CA GLU A 4 22.09 -27.89 -13.73
C GLU A 4 21.08 -27.19 -12.79
N ASN A 5 20.65 -27.78 -11.67
CA ASN A 5 19.62 -27.19 -10.80
C ASN A 5 20.08 -26.73 -9.40
N THR A 6 21.37 -26.77 -9.08
CA THR A 6 21.87 -26.44 -7.73
C THR A 6 22.39 -25.00 -7.58
N ASN A 7 22.90 -24.37 -8.64
CA ASN A 7 23.44 -23.01 -8.55
C ASN A 7 22.36 -21.92 -8.45
N ASP A 8 21.25 -22.07 -9.18
CA ASP A 8 20.16 -21.08 -9.22
C ASP A 8 19.42 -20.92 -7.85
N SER A 9 19.35 -22.01 -7.07
CA SER A 9 18.78 -21.98 -5.71
C SER A 9 19.67 -21.24 -4.70
N GLY A 10 21.00 -21.33 -4.86
CA GLY A 10 21.97 -20.64 -4.01
C GLY A 10 21.94 -19.13 -4.20
N ASP A 11 21.92 -18.68 -5.46
CA ASP A 11 21.87 -17.26 -5.82
C ASP A 11 20.55 -16.60 -5.41
N LEU A 12 19.42 -17.32 -5.57
CA LEU A 12 18.12 -16.84 -5.11
C LEU A 12 18.07 -16.68 -3.58
N GLN A 13 18.65 -17.62 -2.82
CA GLN A 13 18.73 -17.52 -1.36
C GLN A 13 19.67 -16.39 -0.91
N ALA A 14 20.80 -16.20 -1.58
CA ALA A 14 21.71 -15.10 -1.32
C ALA A 14 21.03 -13.73 -1.54
N ASN A 15 20.30 -13.59 -2.66
CA ASN A 15 19.54 -12.38 -2.98
C ASN A 15 18.47 -12.07 -1.92
N LYS A 16 17.70 -13.08 -1.49
CA LYS A 16 16.70 -12.92 -0.41
C LYS A 16 17.34 -12.44 0.90
N ARG A 17 18.49 -13.01 1.28
CA ARG A 17 19.23 -12.59 2.48
C ARG A 17 19.74 -11.16 2.36
N GLN A 18 20.24 -10.77 1.19
CA GLN A 18 20.71 -9.40 0.95
C GLN A 18 19.57 -8.38 1.00
N GLN A 19 18.42 -8.69 0.40
CA GLN A 19 17.22 -7.85 0.48
C GLN A 19 16.75 -7.69 1.93
N ALA A 20 16.71 -8.78 2.71
CA ALA A 20 16.34 -8.72 4.11
C ALA A 20 17.29 -7.84 4.94
N LYS A 21 18.60 -7.89 4.66
CA LYS A 21 19.59 -7.01 5.31
C LYS A 21 19.37 -5.54 4.96
N LYS A 22 19.16 -5.22 3.67
CA LYS A 22 18.88 -3.84 3.23
C LYS A 22 17.61 -3.29 3.86
N GLN A 23 16.55 -4.11 3.94
CA GLN A 23 15.30 -3.73 4.60
C GLN A 23 15.54 -3.42 6.09
N GLN A 24 16.27 -4.27 6.81
CA GLN A 24 16.55 -4.05 8.23
C GLN A 24 17.39 -2.80 8.46
N GLN A 25 18.36 -2.54 7.59
CA GLN A 25 19.17 -1.33 7.65
C GLN A 25 18.29 -0.09 7.45
N PHE A 26 17.45 -0.08 6.42
CA PHE A 26 16.49 1.01 6.17
C PHE A 26 15.58 1.27 7.39
N GLU A 27 15.01 0.21 7.99
CA GLU A 27 14.14 0.36 9.16
C GLU A 27 14.85 1.01 10.35
N GLN A 28 16.12 0.64 10.59
CA GLN A 28 16.92 1.20 11.66
C GLN A 28 17.32 2.65 11.37
N ASP A 29 17.76 2.95 10.15
CA ASP A 29 18.17 4.29 9.74
C ASP A 29 16.99 5.25 9.79
N LEU A 30 15.82 4.82 9.31
CA LEU A 30 14.60 5.61 9.35
C LEU A 30 14.19 5.97 10.78
N PHE A 31 14.15 4.99 11.69
CA PHE A 31 13.80 5.24 13.08
C PHE A 31 14.79 6.19 13.77
N THR A 32 16.08 5.96 13.54
CA THR A 32 17.16 6.80 14.10
C THR A 32 17.04 8.23 13.60
N TYR A 33 16.86 8.42 12.28
CA TYR A 33 16.67 9.72 11.66
C TYR A 33 15.47 10.49 12.24
N VAL A 34 14.31 9.84 12.37
CA VAL A 34 13.10 10.49 12.93
C VAL A 34 13.30 10.85 14.40
N THR A 35 13.98 10.02 15.19
CA THR A 35 14.32 10.31 16.59
C THR A 35 15.21 11.55 16.70
N HIS A 36 16.19 11.70 15.81
CA HIS A 36 17.04 12.89 15.77
C HIS A 36 16.28 14.13 15.33
N LEU A 37 15.36 14.00 14.37
CA LEU A 37 14.50 15.10 13.93
C LEU A 37 13.63 15.68 15.05
N GLN A 38 13.16 14.86 15.99
CA GLN A 38 12.35 15.32 17.11
C GLN A 38 13.17 15.94 18.23
N SER A 39 14.33 15.35 18.53
CA SER A 39 15.24 15.84 19.57
C SER A 39 16.03 17.09 19.17
N SER A 40 15.84 17.63 17.95
CA SER A 40 16.59 18.77 17.42
C SER A 40 18.12 18.59 17.51
N THR A 41 18.58 17.34 17.46
CA THR A 41 20.01 16.99 17.46
C THR A 41 20.55 16.98 16.03
N VAL A 42 21.88 16.82 15.87
CA VAL A 42 22.50 16.71 14.54
C VAL A 42 21.82 15.59 13.76
N VAL A 43 21.15 15.97 12.69
CA VAL A 43 20.36 15.06 11.87
C VAL A 43 21.33 14.29 10.96
N GLY A 44 21.30 12.96 11.04
CA GLY A 44 22.00 12.09 10.10
C GLY A 44 21.48 12.25 8.67
N GLN A 45 22.00 11.48 7.71
CA GLN A 45 21.48 11.52 6.35
C GLN A 45 20.04 10.97 6.30
N ASN A 46 19.13 11.66 5.60
CA ASN A 46 17.79 11.15 5.34
C ASN A 46 17.89 9.83 4.55
N PRO A 47 17.35 8.71 5.04
CA PRO A 47 17.45 7.41 4.35
C PRO A 47 16.47 7.27 3.17
N THR A 48 15.70 8.32 2.85
CA THR A 48 14.71 8.35 1.77
C THR A 48 15.08 9.42 0.73
N LEU A 49 14.52 9.31 -0.47
CA LEU A 49 14.58 10.36 -1.49
C LEU A 49 13.55 11.48 -1.30
N LEU A 50 12.75 11.43 -0.23
CA LEU A 50 11.81 12.50 0.11
C LEU A 50 12.54 13.69 0.75
N SER A 51 11.97 14.89 0.62
CA SER A 51 12.38 15.99 1.51
C SER A 51 12.05 15.66 2.96
N THR A 52 12.75 16.28 3.90
CA THR A 52 12.51 16.10 5.34
C THR A 52 11.05 16.36 5.73
N ASP A 53 10.41 17.36 5.13
CA ASP A 53 8.99 17.67 5.38
C ASP A 53 8.05 16.59 4.85
N LYS A 54 8.31 16.08 3.64
CA LYS A 54 7.52 14.98 3.04
C LYS A 54 7.70 13.70 3.85
N LEU A 55 8.91 13.41 4.31
CA LEU A 55 9.19 12.27 5.18
C LEU A 55 8.44 12.40 6.52
N ARG A 56 8.52 13.56 7.19
CA ARG A 56 7.78 13.82 8.44
C ARG A 56 6.28 13.64 8.23
N THR A 57 5.74 14.20 7.15
CA THR A 57 4.34 14.05 6.77
C THR A 57 3.96 12.57 6.59
N ALA A 58 4.79 11.80 5.91
CA ALA A 58 4.57 10.36 5.72
C ALA A 58 4.57 9.58 7.04
N ILE A 59 5.52 9.86 7.95
CA ILE A 59 5.57 9.20 9.27
C ILE A 59 4.33 9.53 10.08
N ILE A 60 3.93 10.80 10.14
CA ILE A 60 2.69 11.22 10.83
C ILE A 60 1.48 10.52 10.21
N LYS A 61 1.39 10.49 8.87
CA LYS A 61 0.25 9.88 8.20
C LYS A 61 0.19 8.36 8.41
N PHE A 62 1.32 7.66 8.42
CA PHE A 62 1.32 6.19 8.54
C PHE A 62 1.38 5.67 9.98
N GLY A 63 1.81 6.50 10.94
CA GLY A 63 1.93 6.17 12.35
C GLY A 63 0.91 6.86 13.25
N GLY A 64 0.24 7.91 12.79
CA GLY A 64 -0.69 8.72 13.60
C GLY A 64 -2.15 8.63 13.16
N PRO A 65 -3.03 9.40 13.82
CA PRO A 65 -4.44 9.51 13.44
C PRO A 65 -4.63 10.12 12.05
N VAL A 66 -5.53 9.55 11.25
CA VAL A 66 -5.76 9.93 9.85
C VAL A 66 -7.23 10.08 9.48
N GLU A 67 -8.13 9.43 10.20
CA GLU A 67 -9.58 9.45 9.99
C GLU A 67 -10.25 9.85 11.31
N GLY A 68 -10.27 11.16 11.57
CA GLY A 68 -10.57 11.69 12.90
C GLY A 68 -9.47 11.29 13.89
N SER A 69 -9.85 10.56 14.94
CA SER A 69 -8.93 10.06 15.97
C SER A 69 -8.33 8.68 15.66
N LEU A 70 -8.71 8.04 14.55
CA LEU A 70 -8.31 6.67 14.23
C LEU A 70 -7.03 6.64 13.40
N THR A 71 -6.11 5.75 13.76
CA THR A 71 -5.00 5.35 12.87
C THR A 71 -5.50 4.41 11.77
N TYR A 72 -4.69 4.15 10.75
CA TYR A 72 -5.03 3.14 9.74
C TYR A 72 -5.25 1.74 10.33
N ARG A 73 -4.52 1.37 11.39
CA ARG A 73 -4.68 0.09 12.08
C ARG A 73 -6.01 0.01 12.82
N ASP A 74 -6.40 1.08 13.52
CA ASP A 74 -7.67 1.13 14.25
C ASP A 74 -8.84 1.05 13.28
N ALA A 75 -8.80 1.82 12.19
CA ALA A 75 -9.82 1.80 11.16
C ALA A 75 -9.95 0.43 10.49
N ALA A 76 -8.83 -0.24 10.18
CA ALA A 76 -8.84 -1.58 9.62
C ALA A 76 -9.42 -2.62 10.59
N GLN A 77 -9.05 -2.54 11.88
CA GLN A 77 -9.54 -3.46 12.91
C GLN A 77 -11.06 -3.35 13.09
N GLN A 78 -11.59 -2.13 13.22
CA GLN A 78 -13.05 -1.90 13.31
C GLN A 78 -13.80 -2.43 12.08
N ASN A 79 -13.20 -2.29 10.90
CA ASN A 79 -13.79 -2.81 9.67
C ASN A 79 -13.74 -4.34 9.61
N LEU A 80 -12.66 -4.98 10.06
CA LEU A 80 -12.57 -6.44 10.13
C LEU A 80 -13.61 -7.02 11.09
N GLU A 81 -13.89 -6.36 12.21
CA GLU A 81 -14.96 -6.75 13.14
C GLU A 81 -16.34 -6.66 12.48
N THR A 82 -16.59 -5.60 11.70
CA THR A 82 -17.82 -5.44 10.92
C THR A 82 -17.94 -6.51 9.83
N LEU A 83 -16.84 -6.79 9.11
CA LEU A 83 -16.78 -7.81 8.07
C LEU A 83 -17.00 -9.24 8.62
N ALA A 84 -16.64 -9.51 9.87
CA ALA A 84 -16.91 -10.79 10.50
C ALA A 84 -18.41 -11.08 10.65
N GLN A 85 -19.26 -10.05 10.64
CA GLN A 85 -20.71 -10.19 10.82
C GLN A 85 -21.49 -10.30 9.50
N VAL A 86 -20.88 -9.97 8.36
CA VAL A 86 -21.58 -9.98 7.07
C VAL A 86 -21.96 -11.39 6.63
N LYS A 87 -23.16 -11.53 6.05
CA LYS A 87 -23.73 -12.84 5.69
C LYS A 87 -23.52 -13.24 4.23
N SER A 88 -23.13 -12.30 3.38
CA SER A 88 -22.91 -12.54 1.96
C SER A 88 -21.65 -11.83 1.47
N TYR A 89 -21.03 -12.39 0.44
CA TYR A 89 -19.89 -11.78 -0.22
C TYR A 89 -20.26 -10.43 -0.85
N GLN A 90 -21.50 -10.29 -1.33
CA GLN A 90 -22.01 -8.99 -1.79
C GLN A 90 -21.97 -7.93 -0.69
N SER A 91 -22.44 -8.25 0.52
CA SER A 91 -22.35 -7.34 1.66
C SER A 91 -20.89 -7.06 2.05
N MET A 92 -20.01 -8.06 1.94
CA MET A 92 -18.56 -7.87 2.14
C MET A 92 -17.98 -6.83 1.17
N LYS A 93 -18.34 -6.91 -0.13
CA LYS A 93 -17.92 -5.92 -1.15
C LYS A 93 -18.41 -4.52 -0.82
N ILE A 94 -19.67 -4.37 -0.40
CA ILE A 94 -20.24 -3.07 -0.01
C ILE A 94 -19.49 -2.50 1.19
N GLN A 95 -19.18 -3.32 2.20
CA GLN A 95 -18.42 -2.86 3.36
C GLN A 95 -16.98 -2.44 2.99
N VAL A 96 -16.30 -3.20 2.14
CA VAL A 96 -14.97 -2.83 1.62
C VAL A 96 -15.03 -1.53 0.81
N TYR A 97 -16.08 -1.35 0.00
CA TYR A 97 -16.32 -0.11 -0.75
C TYR A 97 -16.45 1.09 0.20
N GLU A 98 -17.33 0.99 1.20
CA GLU A 98 -17.56 2.08 2.16
C GLU A 98 -16.31 2.41 2.99
N TYR A 99 -15.58 1.38 3.43
CA TYR A 99 -14.32 1.52 4.14
C TYR A 99 -13.29 2.34 3.34
N LEU A 100 -13.08 2.00 2.06
CA LEU A 100 -12.10 2.68 1.23
C LEU A 100 -12.58 4.07 0.78
N ARG A 101 -13.87 4.19 0.44
CA ARG A 101 -14.51 5.47 0.08
C ARG A 101 -14.40 6.50 1.22
N SER A 102 -14.61 6.07 2.46
CA SER A 102 -14.54 6.98 3.63
C SER A 102 -13.19 7.69 3.73
N SER A 103 -12.09 7.04 3.34
CA SER A 103 -10.75 7.66 3.33
C SER A 103 -10.68 8.88 2.40
N ILE A 104 -11.41 8.86 1.28
CA ILE A 104 -11.47 9.99 0.35
C ILE A 104 -12.19 11.17 0.99
N ALA A 105 -13.23 10.92 1.80
CA ALA A 105 -13.94 11.98 2.52
C ALA A 105 -13.05 12.70 3.55
N TYR A 106 -12.04 12.00 4.11
CA TYR A 106 -11.02 12.59 4.99
C TYR A 106 -9.77 13.12 4.25
N SER A 107 -9.80 13.17 2.92
CA SER A 107 -8.68 13.67 2.12
C SER A 107 -8.68 15.19 2.02
N VAL A 108 -7.59 15.75 1.47
CA VAL A 108 -7.47 17.18 1.17
C VAL A 108 -8.44 17.65 0.08
N ASN A 109 -9.05 16.74 -0.67
CA ASN A 109 -10.07 17.02 -1.67
C ASN A 109 -11.21 15.99 -1.56
N PRO A 110 -12.16 16.17 -0.62
CA PRO A 110 -13.25 15.22 -0.37
C PRO A 110 -14.12 14.91 -1.59
N HIS A 111 -14.28 15.86 -2.52
CA HIS A 111 -15.09 15.69 -3.73
C HIS A 111 -14.38 14.92 -4.85
N TYR A 112 -13.06 14.69 -4.76
CA TYR A 112 -12.32 13.94 -5.77
C TYR A 112 -12.95 12.56 -6.04
N GLY A 113 -13.41 11.88 -4.97
CA GLY A 113 -14.00 10.54 -5.06
C GLY A 113 -15.24 10.49 -5.93
N GLU A 114 -16.07 11.54 -5.91
CA GLU A 114 -17.37 11.61 -6.58
C GLU A 114 -17.27 11.53 -8.10
N HIS A 115 -16.12 11.91 -8.66
CA HIS A 115 -15.96 12.00 -10.12
C HIS A 115 -15.55 10.69 -10.79
N ARG A 116 -14.52 10.01 -10.30
CA ARG A 116 -13.96 8.83 -10.98
C ARG A 116 -13.59 7.68 -10.05
N PHE A 117 -12.95 7.97 -8.92
CA PHE A 117 -12.42 6.91 -8.07
C PHE A 117 -13.52 6.05 -7.43
N ASN A 118 -14.60 6.65 -6.91
CA ASN A 118 -15.66 5.87 -6.25
C ASN A 118 -16.38 4.96 -7.26
N ASN A 119 -16.67 5.46 -8.46
CA ASN A 119 -17.29 4.66 -9.52
C ASN A 119 -16.37 3.51 -9.94
N TRP A 120 -15.10 3.80 -10.19
CA TRP A 120 -14.10 2.77 -10.49
C TRP A 120 -14.02 1.70 -9.40
N LEU A 121 -13.94 2.11 -8.13
CA LEU A 121 -13.84 1.19 -6.99
C LEU A 121 -15.09 0.30 -6.89
N TYR A 122 -16.27 0.90 -7.04
CA TYR A 122 -17.53 0.16 -7.06
C TYR A 122 -17.53 -0.88 -8.17
N GLU A 123 -17.18 -0.51 -9.41
CA GLU A 123 -17.10 -1.43 -10.54
C GLU A 123 -16.11 -2.57 -10.30
N GLN A 124 -14.89 -2.28 -9.80
CA GLN A 124 -13.90 -3.31 -9.50
C GLN A 124 -14.45 -4.33 -8.49
N LEU A 125 -15.15 -3.86 -7.46
CA LEU A 125 -15.72 -4.73 -6.44
C LEU A 125 -16.89 -5.55 -6.97
N GLN A 126 -17.86 -4.91 -7.64
CA GLN A 126 -19.06 -5.59 -8.12
C GLN A 126 -18.73 -6.65 -9.18
N ASN A 127 -17.85 -6.32 -10.13
CA ASN A 127 -17.48 -7.22 -11.22
C ASN A 127 -16.56 -8.36 -10.78
N PHE A 128 -15.98 -8.30 -9.58
CA PHE A 128 -15.08 -9.33 -9.08
C PHE A 128 -15.84 -10.50 -8.46
N LEU A 129 -15.86 -11.63 -9.16
CA LEU A 129 -16.49 -12.90 -8.75
C LEU A 129 -18.00 -12.79 -8.41
N PRO A 130 -18.85 -12.18 -9.25
CA PRO A 130 -20.28 -12.01 -8.97
C PRO A 130 -21.03 -13.33 -8.74
N GLN A 131 -20.58 -14.42 -9.36
CA GLN A 131 -21.12 -15.77 -9.15
C GLN A 131 -20.97 -16.29 -7.72
N THR A 132 -20.20 -15.60 -6.87
CA THR A 132 -19.99 -15.96 -5.46
C THR A 132 -20.74 -15.04 -4.49
N ASP A 133 -21.49 -14.05 -4.97
CA ASP A 133 -22.09 -12.98 -4.17
C ASP A 133 -23.01 -13.46 -3.04
N ALA A 134 -23.78 -14.52 -3.30
CA ALA A 134 -24.68 -15.12 -2.32
C ALA A 134 -23.98 -15.99 -1.26
N ARG A 135 -22.68 -16.30 -1.43
CA ARG A 135 -21.96 -17.17 -0.50
C ARG A 135 -21.51 -16.41 0.74
N THR A 136 -21.45 -17.11 1.87
CA THR A 136 -20.84 -16.58 3.08
C THR A 136 -19.38 -16.22 2.81
N PRO A 137 -18.94 -14.99 3.14
CA PRO A 137 -17.57 -14.58 2.91
C PRO A 137 -16.59 -15.34 3.79
N SER A 138 -15.37 -15.53 3.28
CA SER A 138 -14.27 -16.17 4.02
C SER A 138 -13.03 -15.27 3.98
N LYS A 139 -12.09 -15.49 4.91
CA LYS A 139 -10.79 -14.79 4.90
C LYS A 139 -10.05 -14.97 3.58
N HIS A 140 -10.17 -16.14 2.95
CA HIS A 140 -9.58 -16.39 1.63
C HIS A 140 -10.23 -15.54 0.53
N LEU A 141 -11.56 -15.38 0.58
CA LEU A 141 -12.27 -14.55 -0.38
C LEU A 141 -11.91 -13.07 -0.20
N LEU A 142 -11.84 -12.58 1.03
CA LEU A 142 -11.34 -11.23 1.34
C LEU A 142 -9.92 -11.01 0.80
N MET A 143 -9.01 -11.96 1.04
CA MET A 143 -7.64 -11.91 0.50
C MET A 143 -7.64 -11.82 -1.03
N ARG A 144 -8.47 -12.62 -1.73
CA ARG A 144 -8.60 -12.56 -3.18
C ARG A 144 -9.11 -11.20 -3.66
N THR A 145 -10.09 -10.63 -2.96
CA THR A 145 -10.63 -9.30 -3.26
C THR A 145 -9.58 -8.21 -3.07
N CYS A 146 -8.87 -8.20 -1.94
CA CYS A 146 -7.79 -7.24 -1.68
C CYS A 146 -6.67 -7.36 -2.73
N ARG A 147 -6.23 -8.57 -3.06
CA ARG A 147 -5.21 -8.80 -4.10
C ARG A 147 -5.67 -8.33 -5.48
N HIS A 148 -6.95 -8.54 -5.82
CA HIS A 148 -7.53 -8.02 -7.06
C HIS A 148 -7.49 -6.49 -7.08
N LEU A 149 -7.99 -5.82 -6.05
CA LEU A 149 -7.97 -4.36 -5.94
C LEU A 149 -6.56 -3.78 -6.02
N ILE A 150 -5.58 -4.40 -5.37
CA ILE A 150 -4.18 -3.97 -5.44
C ILE A 150 -3.63 -4.11 -6.86
N SER A 151 -3.95 -5.22 -7.53
CA SER A 151 -3.44 -5.49 -8.87
C SER A 151 -4.06 -4.58 -9.92
N THR A 152 -5.34 -4.24 -9.78
CA THR A 152 -6.01 -3.28 -10.65
C THR A 152 -5.57 -1.86 -10.34
N LEU A 153 -5.48 -1.46 -9.07
CA LEU A 153 -5.00 -0.13 -8.69
C LEU A 153 -3.56 0.15 -9.16
N LEU A 154 -2.67 -0.86 -9.13
CA LEU A 154 -1.27 -0.71 -9.51
C LEU A 154 -0.97 -1.22 -10.93
N ALA A 155 -1.98 -1.35 -11.79
CA ALA A 155 -1.80 -1.85 -13.14
C ALA A 155 -0.85 -0.94 -13.94
N LYS A 156 0.10 -1.55 -14.68
CA LYS A 156 0.87 -0.82 -15.70
C LYS A 156 -0.07 -0.46 -16.85
N PRO A 157 0.14 0.66 -17.56
CA PRO A 157 -0.58 0.88 -18.80
C PRO A 157 -0.14 -0.16 -19.84
N ASP A 158 -1.10 -0.64 -20.62
CA ASP A 158 -0.89 -1.56 -21.72
C ASP A 158 -1.81 -1.14 -22.87
N GLU A 159 -1.25 -0.66 -23.98
CA GLU A 159 -2.04 -0.07 -25.07
C GLU A 159 -3.01 -1.08 -25.71
N GLY A 160 -2.75 -2.39 -25.57
CA GLY A 160 -3.65 -3.45 -26.02
C GLY A 160 -4.78 -3.80 -25.04
N ASP A 161 -4.76 -3.28 -23.81
CA ASP A 161 -5.76 -3.52 -22.77
C ASP A 161 -6.31 -2.19 -22.24
N CYS A 162 -7.46 -1.78 -22.77
CA CYS A 162 -8.13 -0.54 -22.40
C CYS A 162 -8.45 -0.48 -20.89
N LYS A 163 -8.69 -1.62 -20.22
CA LYS A 163 -8.99 -1.62 -18.79
C LYS A 163 -7.73 -1.38 -17.97
N SER A 164 -6.59 -1.92 -18.41
CA SER A 164 -5.30 -1.64 -17.78
C SER A 164 -4.91 -0.16 -17.89
N VAL A 165 -5.20 0.48 -19.03
CA VAL A 165 -5.00 1.93 -19.23
C VAL A 165 -5.91 2.75 -18.30
N GLU A 166 -7.19 2.41 -18.23
CA GLU A 166 -8.14 3.10 -17.34
C GLU A 166 -7.71 3.00 -15.87
N ASN A 167 -7.36 1.80 -15.42
CA ASN A 167 -6.86 1.53 -14.08
C ASN A 167 -5.61 2.37 -13.76
N HIS A 168 -4.68 2.44 -14.71
CA HIS A 168 -3.48 3.24 -14.57
C HIS A 168 -3.79 4.73 -14.44
N ILE A 169 -4.74 5.26 -15.22
CA ILE A 169 -5.22 6.65 -15.12
C ILE A 169 -5.83 6.93 -13.75
N ILE A 170 -6.55 5.98 -13.15
CA ILE A 170 -7.09 6.16 -11.78
C ILE A 170 -5.95 6.32 -10.77
N PHE A 171 -4.89 5.52 -10.88
CA PHE A 171 -3.74 5.61 -9.98
C PHE A 171 -2.97 6.91 -10.15
N THR A 172 -2.69 7.35 -11.38
CA THR A 172 -2.00 8.63 -11.63
C THR A 172 -2.86 9.80 -11.15
N ASN A 173 -4.17 9.80 -11.41
CA ASN A 173 -5.07 10.84 -10.93
C ASN A 173 -5.12 10.93 -9.39
N LEU A 174 -5.07 9.78 -8.68
CA LEU A 174 -4.97 9.78 -7.21
C LEU A 174 -3.69 10.50 -6.75
N ASN A 175 -2.56 10.23 -7.42
CA ASN A 175 -1.29 10.89 -7.11
C ASN A 175 -1.30 12.39 -7.41
N ASP A 176 -1.88 12.80 -8.54
CA ASP A 176 -1.92 14.20 -8.93
C ASP A 176 -2.80 15.03 -8.00
N ASN A 177 -3.98 14.48 -7.64
CA ASN A 177 -5.00 15.19 -6.86
C ASN A 177 -4.84 15.05 -5.35
N LEU A 178 -4.41 13.89 -4.85
CA LEU A 178 -4.34 13.59 -3.41
C LEU A 178 -2.91 13.37 -2.88
N LYS A 179 -1.92 13.38 -3.78
CA LYS A 179 -0.48 13.19 -3.50
C LYS A 179 -0.10 11.73 -3.16
N PRO A 180 1.15 11.33 -3.47
CA PRO A 180 1.65 9.97 -3.23
C PRO A 180 1.44 9.43 -1.82
N THR A 181 1.63 10.26 -0.78
CA THR A 181 1.43 9.85 0.62
C THR A 181 0.01 9.38 0.89
N PHE A 182 -1.00 10.07 0.36
CA PHE A 182 -2.39 9.66 0.51
C PHE A 182 -2.68 8.39 -0.29
N THR A 183 -2.26 8.32 -1.55
CA THR A 183 -2.46 7.15 -2.42
C THR A 183 -1.90 5.87 -1.79
N ILE A 184 -0.70 5.96 -1.21
CA ILE A 184 -0.09 4.85 -0.49
C ILE A 184 -0.82 4.54 0.82
N GLY A 185 -1.38 5.55 1.50
CA GLY A 185 -2.26 5.33 2.65
C GLY A 185 -3.51 4.52 2.30
N LEU A 186 -4.14 4.82 1.15
CA LEU A 186 -5.25 4.04 0.63
C LEU A 186 -4.82 2.59 0.30
N LEU A 187 -3.65 2.41 -0.34
CA LEU A 187 -3.09 1.09 -0.58
C LEU A 187 -2.84 0.33 0.74
N LEU A 188 -2.28 1.00 1.75
CA LEU A 188 -2.05 0.45 3.09
C LEU A 188 -3.35 -0.01 3.74
N LYS A 189 -4.46 0.74 3.61
CA LYS A 189 -5.78 0.31 4.10
C LYS A 189 -6.20 -1.03 3.48
N ILE A 190 -5.97 -1.23 2.18
CA ILE A 190 -6.28 -2.51 1.51
C ILE A 190 -5.37 -3.63 2.04
N VAL A 191 -4.08 -3.35 2.27
CA VAL A 191 -3.13 -4.32 2.83
C VAL A 191 -3.55 -4.74 4.24
N LEU A 192 -3.91 -3.79 5.11
CA LEU A 192 -4.30 -4.07 6.49
C LEU A 192 -5.56 -4.95 6.59
N LEU A 193 -6.49 -4.87 5.63
CA LEU A 193 -7.66 -5.76 5.58
C LEU A 193 -7.31 -7.24 5.32
N CYS A 194 -6.18 -7.52 4.67
CA CYS A 194 -5.84 -8.89 4.26
C CYS A 194 -4.55 -9.43 4.89
N ALA A 195 -3.79 -8.61 5.63
CA ALA A 195 -2.53 -8.96 6.27
C ALA A 195 -2.68 -9.67 7.64
N ASP A 196 -3.66 -10.57 7.77
CA ASP A 196 -3.95 -11.32 9.01
C ASP A 196 -2.80 -12.29 9.41
N THR A 197 -2.03 -12.77 8.43
CA THR A 197 -0.89 -13.67 8.66
C THR A 197 0.37 -13.16 7.96
N SER A 198 1.53 -13.62 8.43
CA SER A 198 2.82 -13.32 7.77
C SER A 198 2.85 -13.77 6.31
N ASP A 199 2.25 -14.92 6.01
CA ASP A 199 2.20 -15.47 4.66
C ASP A 199 1.33 -14.61 3.74
N ASN A 200 0.16 -14.20 4.24
CA ASN A 200 -0.72 -13.28 3.56
C ASN A 200 -0.02 -11.95 3.24
N LEU A 201 0.66 -11.39 4.23
CA LEU A 201 1.44 -10.16 4.05
C LEU A 201 2.54 -10.34 3.00
N ASN A 202 3.26 -11.46 3.01
CA ASN A 202 4.32 -11.75 2.04
C ASN A 202 3.79 -11.89 0.60
N ILE A 203 2.63 -12.53 0.43
CA ILE A 203 1.94 -12.64 -0.87
C ILE A 203 1.58 -11.24 -1.38
N ILE A 204 1.04 -10.40 -0.51
CA ILE A 204 0.63 -9.03 -0.85
C ILE A 204 1.83 -8.14 -1.16
N LYS A 205 2.89 -8.18 -0.34
CA LYS A 205 4.15 -7.48 -0.61
C LYS A 205 4.72 -7.88 -1.97
N SER A 206 4.71 -9.18 -2.29
CA SER A 206 5.18 -9.69 -3.59
C SER A 206 4.30 -9.22 -4.75
N CYS A 207 2.98 -9.16 -4.54
CA CYS A 207 2.03 -8.64 -5.53
C CYS A 207 2.27 -7.16 -5.82
N ILE A 208 2.45 -6.34 -4.78
CA ILE A 208 2.73 -4.91 -4.90
C ILE A 208 4.08 -4.69 -5.60
N ALA A 209 5.13 -5.37 -5.14
CA ALA A 209 6.47 -5.26 -5.73
C ALA A 209 6.48 -5.60 -7.23
N ARG A 210 5.75 -6.65 -7.64
CA ARG A 210 5.63 -7.02 -9.06
C ARG A 210 4.95 -5.92 -9.89
N ASN A 211 3.87 -5.33 -9.38
CA ASN A 211 3.15 -4.28 -10.09
C ASN A 211 4.00 -2.99 -10.19
N PHE A 212 4.69 -2.59 -9.12
CA PHE A 212 5.63 -1.47 -9.18
C PHE A 212 6.80 -1.74 -10.14
N ALA A 213 7.38 -2.94 -10.15
CA ALA A 213 8.43 -3.31 -11.10
C ALA A 213 7.94 -3.22 -12.56
N ASN A 214 6.68 -3.61 -12.82
CA ASN A 214 6.05 -3.45 -14.13
C ASN A 214 5.89 -1.97 -14.51
N MET A 215 5.43 -1.13 -13.58
CA MET A 215 5.32 0.32 -13.81
C MET A 215 6.70 0.95 -14.05
N CYS A 216 7.71 0.64 -13.24
CA CYS A 216 9.07 1.15 -13.42
C CYS A 216 9.62 0.81 -14.81
N ARG A 217 9.49 -0.44 -15.25
CA ARG A 217 9.93 -0.87 -16.60
C ARG A 217 9.21 -0.12 -17.72
N HIS A 218 7.91 0.11 -17.58
CA HIS A 218 7.15 0.90 -18.55
C HIS A 218 7.68 2.33 -18.65
N TYR A 219 7.91 2.98 -17.51
CA TYR A 219 8.40 4.36 -17.47
C TYR A 219 9.88 4.52 -17.83
N GLU A 220 10.70 3.51 -17.59
CA GLU A 220 12.09 3.48 -18.06
C GLU A 220 12.15 3.46 -19.59
N SER A 221 11.23 2.75 -20.24
CA SER A 221 11.15 2.67 -21.71
C SER A 221 10.51 3.88 -22.39
N THR A 222 9.85 4.77 -21.64
CA THR A 222 9.12 5.93 -22.17
C THR A 222 9.84 7.24 -21.78
N VAL A 223 10.66 7.75 -22.70
CA VAL A 223 11.74 8.75 -22.49
C VAL A 223 11.30 10.17 -22.04
N GLN A 224 10.05 10.43 -21.65
CA GLN A 224 9.57 11.82 -21.49
C GLN A 224 8.76 12.20 -20.25
N ALA A 225 8.51 11.31 -19.29
CA ALA A 225 7.75 11.67 -18.09
C ALA A 225 8.63 11.80 -16.84
N SER A 226 8.42 12.84 -16.04
CA SER A 226 9.01 12.94 -14.70
C SER A 226 8.48 11.77 -13.83
N THR A 227 9.30 10.77 -13.59
CA THR A 227 8.99 9.61 -12.73
C THR A 227 9.04 9.95 -11.23
N GLY A 228 9.16 11.23 -10.87
CA GLY A 228 9.24 11.69 -9.49
C GLY A 228 8.09 11.21 -8.62
N TRP A 229 6.85 11.22 -9.14
CA TRP A 229 5.69 10.71 -8.41
C TRP A 229 5.79 9.20 -8.10
N LEU A 230 6.41 8.41 -8.99
CA LEU A 230 6.58 6.97 -8.83
C LEU A 230 7.64 6.68 -7.77
N ILE A 231 8.74 7.44 -7.78
CA ILE A 231 9.77 7.40 -6.74
C ILE A 231 9.14 7.77 -5.39
N GLU A 232 8.37 8.86 -5.32
CA GLU A 232 7.67 9.28 -4.10
C GLU A 232 6.70 8.21 -3.59
N CYS A 233 5.97 7.51 -4.47
CA CYS A 233 5.12 6.38 -4.11
C CYS A 233 5.93 5.24 -3.49
N LEU A 234 7.09 4.89 -4.05
CA LEU A 234 7.96 3.83 -3.52
C LEU A 234 8.53 4.20 -2.15
N GLU A 235 8.98 5.45 -1.96
CA GLU A 235 9.46 5.95 -0.66
C GLU A 235 8.35 5.88 0.39
N ASN A 236 7.15 6.39 0.07
CA ASN A 236 5.99 6.31 0.95
C ASN A 236 5.61 4.86 1.27
N LEU A 237 5.71 3.93 0.30
CA LEU A 237 5.42 2.52 0.51
C LEU A 237 6.40 1.88 1.50
N MET A 238 7.70 2.15 1.35
CA MET A 238 8.73 1.66 2.28
C MET A 238 8.50 2.18 3.70
N ILE A 239 8.16 3.46 3.84
CA ILE A 239 7.82 4.08 5.13
C ILE A 239 6.56 3.43 5.72
N ALA A 240 5.47 3.36 4.95
CA ALA A 240 4.20 2.77 5.39
C ALA A 240 4.40 1.35 5.90
N PHE A 241 5.17 0.53 5.17
CA PHE A 241 5.47 -0.84 5.57
C PHE A 241 6.40 -0.95 6.76
N THR A 242 7.36 -0.04 6.90
CA THR A 242 8.26 -0.01 8.06
C THR A 242 7.49 0.35 9.33
N VAL A 243 6.64 1.37 9.27
CA VAL A 243 5.82 1.80 10.41
C VAL A 243 4.80 0.74 10.81
N ASN A 244 4.14 0.12 9.82
CA ASN A 244 3.01 -0.79 10.08
C ASN A 244 3.37 -2.27 10.11
N PHE A 245 4.52 -2.70 9.59
CA PHE A 245 4.89 -4.11 9.53
C PHE A 245 6.39 -4.37 9.77
N GLY A 246 7.15 -3.34 10.15
CA GLY A 246 8.57 -3.45 10.45
C GLY A 246 8.83 -4.17 11.78
N LYS A 247 10.10 -4.32 12.13
CA LYS A 247 10.50 -5.01 13.37
C LYS A 247 10.13 -4.26 14.64
N ARG A 248 10.09 -2.93 14.59
CA ARG A 248 9.72 -2.08 15.73
C ARG A 248 8.21 -2.14 15.96
N ARG A 249 7.78 -1.96 17.21
CA ARG A 249 6.36 -1.97 17.52
C ARG A 249 5.74 -0.70 16.95
N PHE A 250 4.50 -0.81 16.48
CA PHE A 250 3.74 0.36 16.04
C PHE A 250 3.65 1.43 17.15
N SER A 251 3.55 1.01 18.42
CA SER A 251 3.57 1.90 19.58
C SER A 251 4.84 2.74 19.69
N ASP A 252 5.97 2.24 19.20
CA ASP A 252 7.24 2.99 19.24
C ASP A 252 7.15 4.21 18.32
N TRP A 253 6.49 4.06 17.16
CA TRP A 253 6.23 5.16 16.22
C TRP A 253 5.19 6.14 16.74
N THR A 254 4.11 5.66 17.36
CA THR A 254 3.07 6.55 17.93
C THR A 254 3.62 7.37 19.09
N ASN A 255 4.44 6.77 19.95
CA ASN A 255 5.07 7.46 21.08
C ASN A 255 6.07 8.51 20.60
N LEU A 256 6.83 8.19 19.55
CA LEU A 256 7.70 9.14 18.87
C LEU A 256 6.86 10.35 18.47
N LEU A 257 5.78 10.15 17.70
CA LEU A 257 4.91 11.23 17.22
C LEU A 257 4.16 12.04 18.29
N ALA A 258 4.02 11.52 19.51
CA ALA A 258 3.32 12.19 20.61
C ALA A 258 4.21 13.13 21.43
N GLY A 259 5.54 13.04 21.28
CA GLY A 259 6.52 13.94 21.88
C GLY A 259 6.93 15.07 20.95
#